data_AF-A0A2I0FAW5-F1
#
_entry.id   AF-A0A2I0FAW5-F1
#
_cell.length_a   1.000
_cell.length_b   1.000
_cell.length_c   1.000
_cell.angle_alpha   90.00
_cell.angle_beta   90.00
_cell.angle_gamma   90.00
#
_symmetry.space_group_name_H-M   'P 1'
#
loop_
_entity.id
_entity.type
_entity.pdbx_description
1 polymer ?
#
loop_
_entity_poly.entity_id
_entity_poly.type
_entity_poly.pdbx_seq_one_letter_code
_entity_poly.pdbx_strand_id
1 'polypeptide(L)'
;MKYVISWFERPQGSPIEYENAQKRILEIFDQWKAPANFKVEFFVIRVGEWGGHMLVECDDPVTVHKHCSMFPAFVFEARPVIEVDEAVRGEVEVIAWRDGLKIK
;
A
#
# COMPACT_ATOMS: atom_id res chain seq x y z
N MET A 1 4.07 11.35 -3.64
CA MET A 1 4.86 10.26 -3.02
C MET A 1 4.39 8.94 -3.61
N LYS A 2 5.16 7.86 -3.49
CA LYS A 2 4.70 6.52 -3.87
C LYS A 2 4.47 5.65 -2.64
N TYR A 3 3.48 4.77 -2.72
CA TYR A 3 3.15 3.81 -1.68
C TYR A 3 3.01 2.42 -2.28
N VAL A 4 3.68 1.45 -1.67
CA VAL A 4 3.30 0.05 -1.82
C VAL A 4 2.29 -0.26 -0.72
N ILE A 5 1.07 -0.58 -1.10
CA ILE A 5 0.01 -0.98 -0.19
C ILE A 5 -0.20 -2.49 -0.34
N SER A 6 0.04 -3.22 0.74
CA SER A 6 -0.28 -4.65 0.84
C SER A 6 -1.51 -4.81 1.74
N TRP A 7 -2.42 -5.72 1.40
CA TRP A 7 -3.54 -6.04 2.28
C TRP A 7 -3.70 -7.53 2.48
N PHE A 8 -4.18 -7.91 3.67
CA PHE A 8 -4.35 -9.28 4.13
C PHE A 8 -5.71 -9.44 4.78
N GLU A 9 -6.34 -10.60 4.65
CA GLU A 9 -7.59 -10.89 5.35
C GLU A 9 -7.39 -10.87 6.86
N ARG A 10 -8.31 -10.24 7.59
CA ARG A 10 -8.37 -10.42 9.04
C ARG A 10 -8.95 -11.79 9.36
N PRO A 11 -8.38 -12.54 10.32
CA PRO A 11 -9.06 -13.68 10.92
C PRO A 11 -10.32 -13.17 11.64
N GLN A 12 -11.51 -13.43 11.11
CA GLN A 12 -12.76 -12.96 11.72
C GLN A 12 -13.96 -13.87 11.43
N GLY A 13 -14.72 -14.20 12.47
CA GLY A 13 -16.05 -14.79 12.35
C GLY A 13 -16.08 -16.25 11.87
N SER A 14 -17.29 -16.64 11.49
CA SER A 14 -17.72 -17.93 10.96
C SER A 14 -17.64 -17.96 9.43
N PRO A 15 -17.72 -19.13 8.78
CA PRO A 15 -17.71 -19.23 7.31
C PRO A 15 -18.77 -18.37 6.62
N ILE A 16 -19.98 -18.30 7.19
CA ILE A 16 -21.07 -17.46 6.64
C ILE A 16 -20.71 -15.97 6.73
N GLU A 17 -20.06 -15.54 7.81
CA GLU A 17 -19.61 -14.16 7.96
C GLU A 17 -18.51 -13.81 6.95
N TYR A 18 -17.62 -14.76 6.62
CA TYR A 18 -16.63 -14.62 5.56
C TYR A 18 -17.27 -14.43 4.18
N GLU A 19 -18.20 -15.30 3.79
CA GLU A 19 -18.89 -15.20 2.51
C GLU A 19 -19.67 -13.88 2.38
N ASN A 20 -20.32 -13.44 3.47
CA ASN A 20 -21.05 -12.17 3.49
C ASN A 20 -20.11 -10.95 3.43
N ALA A 21 -18.96 -11.01 4.12
CA ALA A 21 -17.94 -9.97 4.02
C ALA A 21 -17.41 -9.86 2.59
N GLN A 22 -17.15 -10.99 1.92
CA GLN A 22 -16.71 -11.01 0.53
C GLN A 22 -17.72 -10.32 -0.40
N LYS A 23 -19.01 -10.69 -0.30
CA LYS A 23 -20.08 -10.06 -1.09
C LYS A 23 -20.09 -8.55 -0.89
N ARG A 24 -20.02 -8.10 0.37
CA ARG A 24 -20.02 -6.67 0.72
C ARG A 24 -18.80 -5.93 0.19
N ILE A 25 -17.62 -6.53 0.24
CA ILE A 25 -16.39 -5.96 -0.31
C ILE A 25 -16.55 -5.74 -1.82
N LEU A 26 -17.06 -6.73 -2.55
CA LEU A 26 -17.29 -6.62 -4.00
C LEU A 26 -18.33 -5.55 -4.34
N GLU A 27 -19.42 -5.44 -3.58
CA GLU A 27 -20.43 -4.37 -3.75
C GLU A 27 -19.86 -2.97 -3.57
N ILE A 28 -19.01 -2.77 -2.56
CA ILE A 28 -18.37 -1.48 -2.29
C ILE A 28 -17.33 -1.18 -3.38
N PHE A 29 -16.54 -2.19 -3.76
CA PHE A 29 -15.46 -2.05 -4.74
C PHE A 29 -15.98 -1.70 -6.13
N ASP A 30 -17.10 -2.30 -6.57
CA ASP A 30 -17.75 -1.99 -7.86
C ASP A 30 -18.14 -0.50 -7.99
N GLN A 31 -18.51 0.12 -6.87
CA GLN A 31 -18.90 1.53 -6.83
C GLN A 31 -17.71 2.48 -6.61
N TRP A 32 -16.55 1.94 -6.22
CA TRP A 32 -15.42 2.76 -5.85
C TRP A 32 -14.79 3.44 -7.08
N LYS A 33 -14.41 4.70 -6.89
CA LYS A 33 -13.63 5.47 -7.85
C LYS A 33 -12.40 6.04 -7.16
N ALA A 34 -11.25 5.87 -7.80
CA ALA A 34 -10.01 6.47 -7.31
C ALA A 34 -10.15 8.00 -7.20
N PRO A 35 -9.78 8.60 -6.06
CA PRO A 35 -9.61 10.05 -5.96
C PRO A 35 -8.63 10.58 -7.00
N ALA A 36 -8.77 11.85 -7.40
CA ALA A 36 -7.95 12.45 -8.47
C ALA A 36 -6.43 12.42 -8.19
N ASN A 37 -6.04 12.51 -6.91
CA ASN A 37 -4.65 12.44 -6.46
C ASN A 37 -4.21 11.03 -6.04
N PHE A 38 -4.95 9.99 -6.42
CA PHE A 38 -4.66 8.59 -6.07
C PHE A 38 -4.49 7.78 -7.35
N LYS A 39 -3.30 7.87 -7.94
CA LYS A 39 -2.99 7.22 -9.22
C LYS A 39 -2.45 5.81 -8.98
N VAL A 40 -3.17 4.81 -9.46
CA VAL A 40 -2.77 3.40 -9.36
C VAL A 40 -1.82 3.07 -10.52
N GLU A 41 -0.57 2.72 -10.21
CA GLU A 41 0.43 2.28 -11.19
C GLU A 41 0.38 0.76 -11.41
N PHE A 42 0.07 0.01 -10.36
CA PHE A 42 -0.01 -1.45 -10.36
C PHE A 42 -1.03 -1.91 -9.32
N PHE A 43 -1.80 -2.96 -9.65
CA PHE A 43 -2.81 -3.52 -8.75
C PHE A 43 -3.06 -5.00 -9.06
N VAL A 44 -2.76 -5.87 -8.11
CA VAL A 44 -2.85 -7.33 -8.27
C VAL A 44 -3.31 -8.01 -6.99
N ILE A 45 -3.86 -9.22 -7.16
CA ILE A 45 -4.22 -10.14 -6.09
C ILE A 45 -3.19 -11.28 -6.00
N ARG A 46 -2.96 -11.81 -4.80
CA ARG A 46 -2.19 -13.04 -4.61
C ARG A 46 -3.12 -14.24 -4.87
N VAL A 47 -2.65 -15.21 -5.65
CA VAL A 47 -3.47 -16.37 -6.03
C VAL A 47 -3.67 -17.29 -4.82
N GLY A 48 -4.92 -17.59 -4.49
CA GLY A 48 -5.29 -18.49 -3.39
C GLY A 48 -5.68 -17.80 -2.07
N GLU A 49 -5.67 -16.46 -2.04
CA GLU A 49 -6.11 -15.63 -0.90
C GLU A 49 -6.85 -14.39 -1.41
N TRP A 50 -7.52 -13.62 -0.53
CA TRP A 50 -8.20 -12.37 -0.92
C TRP A 50 -7.36 -11.12 -0.70
N GLY A 51 -6.08 -11.31 -0.36
CA GLY A 51 -5.11 -10.25 -0.20
C GLY A 51 -4.32 -9.94 -1.49
N GLY A 52 -3.71 -8.77 -1.56
CA GLY A 52 -2.97 -8.35 -2.75
C GLY A 52 -2.01 -7.19 -2.50
N HIS A 53 -1.54 -6.62 -3.61
CA HIS A 53 -0.60 -5.50 -3.62
C HIS A 53 -1.04 -4.43 -4.62
N MET A 54 -0.75 -3.18 -4.28
CA MET A 54 -0.83 -2.07 -5.23
C MET A 54 0.31 -1.07 -5.04
N LEU A 55 0.75 -0.48 -6.14
CA LEU A 55 1.62 0.67 -6.16
C LEU A 55 0.78 1.90 -6.51
N VAL A 56 0.81 2.91 -5.66
CA VAL A 56 0.02 4.13 -5.81
C VAL A 56 0.91 5.35 -5.72
N GLU A 57 0.72 6.29 -6.63
CA GLU A 57 1.23 7.65 -6.51
C GLU A 57 0.15 8.52 -5.85
N CYS A 58 0.47 9.08 -4.69
CA CYS A 58 -0.40 9.97 -3.93
C CYS A 58 0.46 10.97 -3.12
N ASP A 59 0.03 12.24 -3.09
CA ASP A 59 0.69 13.32 -2.38
C ASP A 59 0.16 13.54 -0.96
N ASP A 60 -1.01 12.98 -0.64
CA ASP A 60 -1.68 13.11 0.66
C ASP A 60 -1.80 11.75 1.38
N PRO A 61 -1.07 11.55 2.49
CA PRO A 61 -1.16 10.31 3.27
C PRO A 61 -2.56 10.09 3.89
N VAL A 62 -3.37 11.13 4.08
CA VAL A 62 -4.75 11.00 4.57
C VAL A 62 -5.63 10.33 3.51
N THR A 63 -5.42 10.65 2.23
CA THR A 63 -6.10 9.99 1.11
C THR A 63 -5.75 8.50 1.05
N VAL A 64 -4.48 8.14 1.26
CA VAL A 64 -4.04 6.74 1.38
C VAL A 64 -4.71 6.05 2.57
N HIS A 65 -4.74 6.70 3.74
CA HIS A 65 -5.40 6.14 4.92
C HIS A 65 -6.91 5.92 4.71
N LYS A 66 -7.61 6.85 4.05
CA LYS A 66 -9.03 6.69 3.70
C LYS A 66 -9.27 5.47 2.81
N HIS A 67 -8.39 5.23 1.84
CA HIS A 67 -8.46 4.03 1.00
C HIS A 67 -8.31 2.75 1.84
N CYS A 68 -7.29 2.67 2.69
CA CYS A 68 -7.07 1.53 3.59
C CYS A 68 -8.23 1.30 4.58
N SER A 69 -8.95 2.34 4.96
CA SER A 69 -10.10 2.26 5.87
C SER A 69 -11.42 1.86 5.18
N MET A 70 -11.42 1.75 3.85
CA MET A 70 -12.62 1.42 3.07
C MET A 70 -13.13 0.00 3.35
N PHE A 71 -12.20 -0.94 3.58
CA PHE A 71 -12.49 -2.36 3.71
C PHE A 71 -12.00 -2.87 5.07
N PRO A 72 -12.81 -2.76 6.14
CA PRO A 72 -12.37 -3.11 7.49
C PRO A 72 -12.06 -4.60 7.68
N ALA A 73 -12.52 -5.47 6.77
CA ALA A 73 -12.20 -6.89 6.74
C ALA A 73 -10.72 -7.19 6.46
N PHE A 74 -9.95 -6.21 6.00
CA PHE A 74 -8.52 -6.38 5.73
C PHE A 74 -7.64 -5.66 6.77
N VAL A 75 -6.42 -6.17 6.91
CA VAL A 75 -5.28 -5.43 7.46
C VAL A 75 -4.53 -4.84 6.28
N PHE A 76 -4.40 -3.51 6.25
CA PHE A 76 -3.60 -2.81 5.24
C PHE A 76 -2.25 -2.38 5.80
N GLU A 77 -1.21 -2.55 4.99
CA GLU A 77 0.14 -2.05 5.23
C GLU A 77 0.53 -1.11 4.10
N ALA A 78 0.40 0.21 4.33
CA ALA A 78 0.84 1.24 3.39
C ALA A 78 2.28 1.66 3.71
N ARG A 79 3.24 1.29 2.87
CA ARG A 79 4.65 1.67 3.01
C ARG A 79 5.00 2.76 2.00
N PRO A 80 5.45 3.95 2.42
CA PRO A 80 6.00 4.93 1.49
C PRO A 80 7.28 4.35 0.86
N VAL A 81 7.44 4.56 -0.44
CA VAL A 81 8.58 4.08 -1.22
C VAL A 81 9.09 5.19 -2.15
N ILE A 82 10.34 5.07 -2.55
CA ILE A 82 10.99 5.87 -3.59
C ILE A 82 11.53 4.94 -4.67
N GLU A 83 11.80 5.48 -5.86
CA GLU A 83 12.44 4.71 -6.92
C GLU A 83 13.87 4.36 -6.55
N VAL A 84 14.37 3.24 -7.10
CA VAL A 84 15.71 2.74 -6.78
C VAL A 84 16.79 3.73 -7.18
N ASP A 85 16.62 4.46 -8.29
CA ASP A 85 17.59 5.45 -8.73
C ASP A 85 17.68 6.66 -7.77
N GLU A 86 16.55 7.08 -7.18
CA GLU A 86 16.52 8.08 -6.12
C GLU A 86 17.21 7.59 -4.84
N ALA A 87 16.93 6.35 -4.42
CA ALA A 87 17.57 5.73 -3.26
C ALA A 87 19.09 5.67 -3.44
N VAL A 88 19.56 5.16 -4.58
CA VAL A 88 21.00 5.04 -4.89
C VAL A 88 21.70 6.40 -4.89
N ARG A 89 21.07 7.45 -5.43
CA ARG A 89 21.63 8.81 -5.37
C ARG A 89 21.86 9.26 -3.93
N GLY A 90 20.86 9.07 -3.06
CA GLY A 90 21.00 9.40 -1.63
C GLY A 90 22.05 8.55 -0.92
N GLU A 91 22.14 7.26 -1.23
CA GLU A 91 23.15 6.38 -0.65
C GLU A 91 24.58 6.79 -1.00
N VAL A 92 24.84 7.12 -2.27
CA VAL A 92 26.15 7.60 -2.73
C VAL A 92 26.55 8.92 -2.07
N GLU A 93 25.60 9.84 -1.92
CA GLU A 93 25.83 11.11 -1.20
C GLU A 93 26.24 10.86 0.26
N VAL A 94 25.52 9.98 0.95
CA VAL A 94 25.81 9.64 2.35
C VAL A 94 27.12 8.85 2.48
N ILE A 95 27.48 8.00 1.52
CA ILE A 95 28.80 7.34 1.46
C ILE A 95 29.90 8.38 1.40
N ALA A 96 29.82 9.33 0.45
CA ALA A 96 30.82 10.38 0.31
C ALA A 96 30.97 11.22 1.58
N TRP A 97 29.87 11.49 2.28
CA TRP A 97 29.90 12.14 3.59
C TRP A 97 30.64 11.30 4.65
N ARG A 98 30.36 9.99 4.74
CA ARG A 98 31.02 9.09 5.70
C ARG A 98 32.52 9.00 5.44
N ASP A 99 32.93 8.91 4.19
CA ASP A 99 34.35 8.85 3.80
C ASP A 99 35.10 10.16 4.13
N GLY A 100 34.37 11.28 4.24
CA GLY A 100 34.90 12.56 4.70
C GLY A 100 35.07 12.68 6.22
N LEU A 101 34.58 11.72 7.02
CA LEU A 101 34.68 11.78 8.48
C LEU A 101 36.12 11.54 8.94
N LYS A 102 36.65 12.48 9.73
CA LYS A 102 37.93 12.30 10.43
C LYS A 102 37.69 11.60 11.76
N ILE A 103 37.52 10.28 11.71
CA ILE A 103 37.41 9.46 12.91
C ILE A 103 38.82 9.28 13.50
N LYS A 104 38.98 9.65 14.79
CA LYS A 104 40.24 9.52 15.54
C LYS A 104 40.43 8.11 16.08
#